data_AF-A0A851SYQ9-F1
#
_entry.id   AF-A0A851SYQ9-F1
#
_cell.length_a   1.000
_cell.length_b   1.000
_cell.length_c   1.000
_cell.angle_alpha   90.00
_cell.angle_beta   90.00
_cell.angle_gamma   90.00
#
_symmetry.space_group_name_H-M   'P 1'
#
loop_
_entity.id
_entity.type
_entity.pdbx_description
1 polymer ?
#
loop_
_entity_poly.entity_id
_entity_poly.type
_entity_poly.pdbx_seq_one_letter_code
_entity_poly.pdbx_strand_id
1 'polypeptide(L)'
;QCSYIPPCARDDQENSENVTYKQKYWKEKVGSQPFTCYFNQHLRPDDVMLKRTHDEAVLLHCFLWPLVTLLVGVLIVLLTICAKSLAVKAEALKKRKHA
;
A
#
# COMPACT_ATOMS: atom_id res chain seq x y z
N GLN A 1 -23.03 -13.27 15.75
CA GLN A 1 -22.41 -11.93 15.64
C GLN A 1 -21.28 -11.87 16.67
N CYS A 2 -20.07 -11.45 16.29
CA CYS A 2 -18.85 -11.58 17.10
C CYS A 2 -17.94 -10.35 16.96
N SER A 3 -17.13 -10.03 17.98
CA SER A 3 -16.15 -8.93 17.96
C SER A 3 -14.71 -9.38 17.67
N TYR A 4 -14.42 -10.67 17.83
CA TYR A 4 -13.13 -11.29 17.54
C TYR A 4 -13.36 -12.69 16.97
N ILE A 5 -12.53 -13.04 15.97
CA ILE A 5 -12.49 -14.38 15.38
C ILE A 5 -11.01 -14.80 15.44
N PRO A 6 -10.67 -15.91 16.13
CA PRO A 6 -9.29 -16.38 16.20
C PRO A 6 -8.83 -16.94 14.85
N PRO A 7 -7.51 -17.05 14.63
CA PRO A 7 -6.97 -17.91 13.58
C PRO A 7 -7.52 -19.33 13.77
N CYS A 8 -7.97 -19.96 12.68
CA CYS A 8 -8.59 -21.27 12.74
C CYS A 8 -7.52 -22.36 12.93
N ALA A 9 -7.55 -23.04 14.07
CA ALA A 9 -6.81 -24.25 14.34
C ALA A 9 -7.69 -25.49 14.12
N ARG A 10 -7.06 -26.65 13.92
CA ARG A 10 -7.77 -27.93 13.81
C ARG A 10 -8.37 -28.40 15.13
N ASP A 11 -7.76 -27.99 16.25
CA ASP A 11 -8.22 -28.31 17.58
C ASP A 11 -9.19 -27.22 18.07
N ASP A 12 -10.42 -27.64 18.34
CA ASP A 12 -11.46 -26.74 18.86
C ASP A 12 -11.13 -26.21 20.26
N GLN A 13 -10.35 -26.97 21.05
CA GLN A 13 -9.88 -26.53 22.35
C GLN A 13 -8.94 -25.32 22.22
N GLU A 14 -8.00 -25.37 21.27
CA GLU A 14 -7.09 -24.26 20.99
C GLU A 14 -7.85 -23.02 20.50
N ASN A 15 -8.85 -23.21 19.63
CA ASN A 15 -9.73 -22.13 19.18
C ASN A 15 -10.45 -21.46 20.36
N SER A 16 -11.02 -22.27 21.26
CA SER A 16 -11.73 -21.82 22.46
C SER A 16 -10.83 -21.08 23.44
N GLU A 17 -9.61 -21.58 23.66
CA GLU A 17 -8.61 -20.95 24.53
C GLU A 17 -8.19 -19.58 24.00
N ASN A 18 -8.00 -19.44 22.68
CA ASN A 18 -7.69 -18.15 22.05
C ASN A 18 -8.81 -17.11 22.25
N VAL A 19 -10.08 -17.52 22.12
CA VAL A 19 -11.22 -16.63 22.39
C VAL A 19 -11.25 -16.24 23.86
N THR A 20 -11.10 -17.20 24.77
CA THR A 20 -11.13 -16.98 26.22
C THR A 20 -10.00 -16.04 26.66
N TYR A 21 -8.80 -16.24 26.13
CA TYR A 21 -7.65 -15.36 26.38
C TYR A 21 -7.94 -13.92 25.92
N LYS A 22 -8.48 -13.73 24.71
CA LYS A 22 -8.82 -12.39 24.22
C LYS A 22 -9.93 -11.73 25.05
N GLN A 23 -10.95 -12.49 25.45
CA GLN A 23 -12.01 -11.97 26.33
C GLN A 23 -11.44 -11.50 27.67
N LYS A 24 -10.55 -12.29 28.27
CA LYS A 24 -9.87 -11.93 29.53
C LYS A 24 -9.00 -10.68 29.37
N TYR A 25 -8.24 -10.57 28.28
CA TYR A 25 -7.46 -9.37 27.96
C TYR A 25 -8.33 -8.11 27.89
N TRP A 26 -9.44 -8.15 27.15
CA TRP A 26 -10.35 -7.01 27.05
C TRP A 26 -10.97 -6.64 28.39
N LYS A 27 -11.34 -7.62 29.21
CA LYS A 27 -11.94 -7.40 30.53
C LYS A 27 -10.95 -6.82 31.54
N GLU A 28 -9.73 -7.36 31.60
CA GLU A 28 -8.78 -7.08 32.68
C GLU A 28 -7.73 -6.02 32.32
N LYS A 29 -7.27 -5.98 31.07
CA LYS A 29 -6.21 -5.06 30.64
C LYS A 29 -6.76 -3.77 30.08
N VAL A 30 -7.72 -3.86 29.16
CA VAL A 30 -8.37 -2.66 28.60
C VAL A 30 -9.42 -2.14 29.59
N GLY A 31 -10.31 -3.02 30.05
CA GLY A 31 -11.34 -2.68 31.03
C GLY A 31 -12.14 -1.46 30.60
N SER A 32 -12.20 -0.45 31.46
CA SER A 32 -12.88 0.83 31.19
C SER A 32 -11.96 1.92 30.62
N GLN A 33 -10.73 1.59 30.26
CA GLN A 33 -9.80 2.57 29.71
C GLN A 33 -10.19 2.95 28.28
N PRO A 34 -10.16 4.24 27.92
CA PRO A 34 -10.36 4.65 26.55
C PRO A 34 -9.20 4.13 25.68
N PHE A 35 -9.53 3.71 24.46
CA PHE A 35 -8.57 3.26 23.47
C PHE A 35 -8.83 3.95 22.12
N THR A 36 -7.78 4.11 21.33
CA THR A 36 -7.91 4.67 19.99
C THR A 36 -8.66 3.69 19.09
N CYS A 37 -9.74 4.16 18.46
CA CYS A 37 -10.55 3.39 17.52
C CYS A 37 -10.98 4.28 16.33
N TYR A 38 -11.55 3.63 15.31
CA TYR A 38 -12.03 4.28 14.10
C TYR A 38 -13.53 4.05 13.94
N PHE A 39 -14.28 5.13 13.81
CA PHE A 39 -15.73 5.13 13.70
C PHE A 39 -16.19 5.77 12.39
N ASN A 40 -17.23 5.21 11.76
CA ASN A 40 -17.83 5.76 10.56
C ASN A 40 -19.36 5.75 10.68
N GLN A 41 -19.91 6.85 11.18
CA GLN A 41 -21.35 7.04 11.38
C GLN A 41 -22.20 6.90 10.11
N HIS A 42 -21.62 7.16 8.93
CA HIS A 42 -22.37 7.19 7.67
C HIS A 42 -22.55 5.79 7.07
N LEU A 43 -21.56 4.91 7.25
CA LEU A 43 -21.60 3.55 6.68
C LEU A 43 -21.98 2.50 7.73
N ARG A 44 -21.43 2.61 8.95
CA ARG A 44 -21.55 1.61 10.04
C ARG A 44 -21.71 2.33 11.39
N PRO A 45 -22.91 2.85 11.71
CA PRO A 45 -23.15 3.63 12.92
C PRO A 45 -23.06 2.81 14.21
N ASP A 46 -23.21 1.49 14.14
CA ASP A 46 -23.25 0.61 15.32
C ASP A 46 -21.91 -0.09 15.62
N ASP A 47 -20.91 0.07 14.74
CA ASP A 47 -19.62 -0.63 14.85
C ASP A 47 -18.43 0.34 14.92
N VAL A 48 -17.43 -0.04 15.71
CA VAL A 48 -16.10 0.62 15.74
C VAL A 48 -15.01 -0.37 15.34
N MET A 49 -13.98 0.13 14.66
CA MET A 49 -12.83 -0.68 14.25
C MET A 49 -11.61 -0.34 15.10
N LEU A 50 -10.90 -1.37 15.57
CA LEU A 50 -9.67 -1.20 16.34
C LEU A 50 -8.48 -0.75 15.48
N LYS A 51 -8.41 -1.20 14.22
CA LYS A 51 -7.34 -0.88 13.27
C LYS A 51 -7.95 -0.55 11.90
N ARG A 52 -7.37 0.42 11.19
CA ARG A 52 -7.71 0.66 9.77
C ARG A 52 -7.19 -0.47 8.90
N THR A 53 -7.92 -0.80 7.85
CA THR A 53 -7.50 -1.80 6.85
C THR A 53 -6.33 -1.34 6.00
N HIS A 54 -6.23 -0.02 5.75
CA HIS A 54 -5.20 0.57 4.90
C HIS A 54 -4.35 1.56 5.72
N ASP A 55 -3.04 1.48 5.54
CA ASP A 55 -2.10 2.46 6.07
C ASP A 55 -2.05 3.70 5.15
N GLU A 56 -1.67 4.85 5.71
CA GLU A 56 -1.60 6.13 4.96
C GLU A 56 -0.60 6.09 3.80
N ALA A 57 0.39 5.20 3.88
CA ALA A 57 1.34 4.92 2.82
C ALA A 57 0.68 4.40 1.52
N VAL A 58 -0.54 3.85 1.58
CA VAL A 58 -1.27 3.39 0.39
C VAL A 58 -1.49 4.55 -0.58
N LEU A 59 -1.86 5.74 -0.09
CA LEU A 59 -2.06 6.91 -0.94
C LEU A 59 -0.76 7.32 -1.63
N LEU A 60 0.34 7.34 -0.87
CA LEU A 60 1.66 7.66 -1.42
C LEU A 60 2.04 6.67 -2.52
N HIS A 61 1.88 5.37 -2.29
CA HIS A 61 2.17 4.36 -3.30
C HIS A 61 1.25 4.48 -4.52
N CYS A 62 -0.04 4.79 -4.33
CA CYS A 62 -0.98 4.98 -5.42
C CYS A 62 -0.57 6.10 -6.39
N PHE A 63 0.08 7.17 -5.92
CA PHE A 63 0.52 8.27 -6.78
C PHE A 63 1.98 8.14 -7.23
N LEU A 64 2.85 7.66 -6.35
CA LEU A 64 4.28 7.59 -6.61
C LEU A 64 4.60 6.63 -7.76
N TRP A 65 3.99 5.43 -7.78
CA TRP A 65 4.28 4.45 -8.82
C TRP A 65 3.86 4.91 -10.23
N PRO A 66 2.65 5.45 -10.44
CA PRO A 66 2.28 6.07 -11.73
C PRO A 66 3.19 7.23 -12.14
N LEU A 67 3.62 8.06 -11.19
CA LEU A 67 4.49 9.19 -11.50
C LEU A 67 5.90 8.73 -11.91
N VAL A 68 6.49 7.80 -11.17
CA VAL A 68 7.81 7.23 -11.48
C VAL A 68 7.79 6.53 -12.83
N THR A 69 6.75 5.74 -13.12
CA THR A 69 6.62 5.05 -14.41
C THR A 69 6.49 6.03 -15.58
N LEU A 70 5.73 7.11 -15.42
CA LEU A 70 5.64 8.18 -16.40
C LEU A 70 7.00 8.85 -16.65
N LEU A 71 7.70 9.24 -15.59
CA LEU A 71 9.01 9.90 -15.68
C LEU A 71 10.04 9.01 -16.40
N VAL A 72 10.10 7.73 -16.03
CA VAL A 72 10.98 6.76 -16.68
C VAL A 72 10.62 6.62 -18.16
N GLY A 73 9.33 6.52 -18.50
CA GLY A 73 8.87 6.45 -19.89
C GLY A 73 9.28 7.67 -20.71
N VAL A 74 9.08 8.87 -20.17
CA VAL A 74 9.47 10.13 -20.83
C VAL A 74 10.99 10.18 -21.04
N LEU A 75 11.78 9.82 -20.03
CA LEU A 75 13.23 9.80 -20.12
C LEU A 75 13.73 8.86 -21.23
N ILE A 76 13.15 7.66 -21.35
CA ILE A 76 13.50 6.71 -22.41
C ILE A 76 13.20 7.31 -23.79
N VAL A 77 12.02 7.92 -23.97
CA VAL A 77 11.66 8.55 -25.25
C VAL A 77 12.60 9.71 -25.60
N LEU A 78 12.93 10.57 -24.62
CA LEU A 78 13.87 11.67 -24.85
C LEU A 78 15.27 11.17 -25.20
N LEU A 79 15.79 10.19 -24.45
CA LEU A 79 17.12 9.62 -24.71
C LEU A 79 17.19 8.96 -26.10
N THR A 80 16.14 8.24 -26.51
CA THR A 80 16.09 7.61 -27.84
C THR A 80 16.04 8.64 -28.96
N ILE A 81 15.27 9.72 -28.82
CA ILE A 81 15.24 10.83 -29.81
C ILE A 81 16.60 11.53 -29.87
N CYS A 82 17.19 11.85 -28.72
CA CYS A 82 18.51 12.47 -28.63
C CYS A 82 19.57 11.62 -29.32
N ALA A 83 19.64 10.32 -28.99
CA ALA A 83 20.59 9.39 -29.60
C ALA A 83 20.43 9.31 -31.12
N LYS A 84 19.19 9.18 -31.63
CA LYS A 84 18.91 9.18 -33.07
C LYS A 84 19.35 10.49 -33.73
N SER A 85 19.02 11.64 -33.14
CA SER A 85 19.38 12.95 -33.69
C SER A 85 20.89 13.18 -33.73
N LEU A 86 21.62 12.73 -32.71
CA LEU A 86 23.07 12.81 -32.63
C LEU A 86 23.73 11.90 -33.65
N ALA A 87 23.23 10.67 -33.82
CA ALA A 87 23.71 9.74 -34.83
C ALA A 87 23.57 10.32 -36.26
N VAL A 88 22.39 10.85 -36.61
CA VAL A 88 22.15 11.47 -37.92
C VAL A 88 23.09 12.68 -38.15
N LYS A 89 23.28 13.53 -37.14
CA LYS A 89 24.22 14.66 -37.22
C LYS A 89 25.66 14.20 -37.39
N ALA A 90 26.08 13.17 -36.66
CA ALA A 90 27.43 12.61 -36.77
C ALA A 90 27.70 12.02 -38.16
N GLU A 91 26.73 11.29 -38.72
CA GLU A 91 26.80 10.75 -40.08
C GLU A 91 26.88 11.88 -41.14
N ALA A 92 26.09 12.94 -40.99
CA ALA A 92 26.11 14.08 -41.90
C ALA A 92 27.45 14.84 -41.86
N LEU A 93 28.04 15.03 -40.66
CA LEU A 93 29.37 15.63 -40.50
C LEU A 93 30.46 14.74 -41.11
N LYS A 94 30.38 13.42 -40.94
CA LYS A 94 31.31 12.48 -41.58
C LYS A 94 31.23 12.58 -43.10
N LYS A 95 30.03 12.62 -43.69
CA LYS A 95 29.85 12.79 -45.14
C LYS A 95 30.43 14.11 -45.66
N ARG A 96 30.22 15.23 -44.95
CA ARG A 96 30.81 16.54 -45.31
C ARG A 96 32.33 16.59 -45.24
N LYS A 97 32.95 15.78 -44.38
CA LYS A 97 34.42 15.74 -44.23
C LYS A 97 35.11 14.89 -45.30
N HIS A 98 34.36 14.00 -45.97
CA HIS A 98 34.86 13.09 -47.00
C HIS A 98 34.38 13.44 -48.42
N ALA A 99 33.68 14.57 -48.59
CA ALA A 99 33.34 15.19 -49.87
C ALA A 99 34.28 16.37 -50.12
#